data_AF-A0A813KRL2-F1
#
_entry.id   AF-A0A813KRL2-F1
#
_cell.length_a   1.000
_cell.length_b   1.000
_cell.length_c   1.000
_cell.angle_alpha   90.00
_cell.angle_beta   90.00
_cell.angle_gamma   90.00
#
_symmetry.space_group_name_H-M   'P 1'
#
loop_
_entity.id
_entity.type
_entity.pdbx_description
1 polymer ?
#
loop_
_entity_poly.entity_id
_entity_poly.type
_entity_poly.pdbx_seq_one_letter_code
_entity_poly.pdbx_strand_id
1 'polypeptide(L)'
;ADFDRAVQGTPGARQGFASHLTDHIVDAFLSLLPGIRIPEVAGDYSHTAYRVLNLDMSCIKVRKDQVRVILPGSGSGADGGEPGARRGGPEEICLEASGISAEFRELVCKLKPRLMPQVSMTTNARATDMKFLIGLTRRLEPQSGGSTQAAWRLQVSSVEVSIADLQITLDRTVSGLLFNLIIGYLNESLKAHICKSLETKLRTCP
;
A
#
# COMPACT_ATOMS: atom_id res chain seq x y z
N ALA A 1 6.62 -24.17 -15.31
CA ALA A 1 7.83 -24.99 -15.18
C ALA A 1 8.99 -24.21 -14.55
N ASP A 2 9.12 -22.90 -14.81
CA ASP A 2 10.25 -22.11 -14.31
C ASP A 2 10.19 -21.72 -12.82
N PHE A 3 9.01 -21.52 -12.23
CA PHE A 3 8.89 -21.13 -10.82
C PHE A 3 9.43 -22.20 -9.85
N ASP A 4 8.98 -23.45 -10.01
CA ASP A 4 9.43 -24.58 -9.17
C ASP A 4 10.95 -24.81 -9.35
N ARG A 5 11.46 -24.64 -10.57
CA ARG A 5 12.90 -24.76 -10.89
C ARG A 5 13.74 -23.61 -10.33
N ALA A 6 13.19 -22.39 -10.30
CA ALA A 6 13.86 -21.21 -9.74
C ALA A 6 13.90 -21.26 -8.21
N VAL A 7 12.80 -21.68 -7.57
CA VAL A 7 12.71 -21.84 -6.11
C VAL A 7 13.55 -23.02 -5.62
N GLN A 8 13.63 -24.12 -6.37
CA GLN A 8 14.48 -25.27 -6.04
C GLN A 8 15.92 -25.15 -6.57
N GLY A 9 16.22 -24.09 -7.33
CA GLY A 9 17.52 -23.87 -7.96
C GLY A 9 18.64 -23.52 -6.99
N THR A 10 19.85 -23.36 -7.53
CA THR A 10 21.03 -22.91 -6.79
C THR A 10 20.81 -21.51 -6.18
N PRO A 11 21.52 -21.13 -5.10
CA PRO A 11 21.35 -19.81 -4.47
C PRO A 11 21.46 -18.63 -5.45
N GLY A 12 22.36 -18.70 -6.43
CA GLY A 12 22.50 -17.68 -7.48
C GLY A 12 21.29 -17.60 -8.43
N ALA A 13 20.66 -18.72 -8.76
CA ALA A 13 19.45 -18.75 -9.58
C ALA A 13 18.24 -18.17 -8.82
N ARG A 14 18.14 -18.45 -7.51
CA ARG A 14 17.11 -17.85 -6.63
C ARG A 14 17.27 -16.34 -6.53
N GLN A 15 18.50 -15.86 -6.39
CA GLN A 15 18.78 -14.43 -6.29
C GLN A 15 18.48 -13.69 -7.60
N GLY A 16 18.85 -14.26 -8.76
CA GLY A 16 18.50 -13.70 -10.06
C GLY A 16 16.98 -13.64 -10.26
N PHE A 17 16.27 -14.72 -9.93
CA PHE A 17 14.80 -14.75 -9.97
C PHE A 17 14.15 -13.73 -9.04
N ALA A 18 14.63 -13.61 -7.79
CA ALA A 18 14.13 -12.62 -6.84
C ALA A 18 14.36 -11.19 -7.35
N SER A 19 15.51 -10.89 -7.95
CA SER A 19 15.77 -9.57 -8.55
C SER A 19 14.81 -9.26 -9.70
N HIS A 20 14.56 -10.22 -10.59
CA HIS A 20 13.58 -10.05 -11.67
C HIS A 20 12.17 -9.85 -11.13
N LEU A 21 11.80 -10.57 -10.07
CA LEU A 21 10.50 -10.39 -9.44
C LEU A 21 10.38 -9.01 -8.78
N THR A 22 11.43 -8.54 -8.12
CA THR A 22 11.50 -7.19 -7.57
C THR A 22 11.26 -6.13 -8.64
N ASP A 23 11.87 -6.27 -9.82
CA ASP A 23 11.65 -5.35 -10.95
C ASP A 23 10.18 -5.32 -11.38
N HIS A 24 9.60 -6.50 -11.60
CA HIS A 24 8.19 -6.60 -11.95
C HIS A 24 7.25 -6.06 -10.87
N ILE A 25 7.60 -6.20 -9.60
CA ILE A 25 6.83 -5.67 -8.48
C ILE A 25 6.89 -4.14 -8.46
N VAL A 26 8.07 -3.55 -8.66
CA VAL A 26 8.21 -2.10 -8.75
C VAL A 26 7.38 -1.55 -9.92
N ASP A 27 7.47 -2.17 -11.09
CA ASP A 27 6.68 -1.79 -12.27
C ASP A 27 5.17 -1.95 -12.02
N ALA A 28 4.77 -3.02 -11.32
CA ALA A 28 3.39 -3.24 -10.91
C ALA A 28 2.91 -2.14 -9.94
N PHE A 29 3.71 -1.77 -8.93
CA PHE A 29 3.35 -0.68 -8.02
C PHE A 29 3.21 0.66 -8.74
N LEU A 30 4.13 0.98 -9.65
CA LEU A 30 4.11 2.22 -10.43
C LEU A 30 2.96 2.27 -11.44
N SER A 31 2.48 1.13 -11.94
CA SER A 31 1.35 1.08 -12.88
C SER A 31 -0.01 0.97 -12.17
N LEU A 32 -0.09 0.20 -11.09
CA LEU A 32 -1.35 -0.09 -10.39
C LEU A 32 -1.74 1.00 -9.39
N LEU A 33 -0.82 1.44 -8.52
CA LEU A 33 -1.17 2.34 -7.42
C LEU A 33 -1.73 3.70 -7.89
N PRO A 34 -1.19 4.34 -8.95
CA PRO A 34 -1.80 5.54 -9.53
C PRO A 34 -3.23 5.34 -10.05
N GLY A 35 -3.57 4.11 -10.48
CA GLY A 35 -4.90 3.77 -10.96
C GLY A 35 -5.93 3.53 -9.85
N ILE A 36 -5.49 3.37 -8.59
CA ILE A 36 -6.39 3.13 -7.46
C ILE A 36 -7.03 4.44 -7.02
N ARG A 37 -8.34 4.55 -7.30
CA ARG A 37 -9.15 5.65 -6.77
C ARG A 37 -9.47 5.42 -5.29
N ILE A 38 -8.97 6.30 -4.43
CA ILE A 38 -9.34 6.32 -3.02
C ILE A 38 -10.65 7.11 -2.87
N PRO A 39 -11.68 6.54 -2.24
CA PRO A 39 -12.94 7.23 -2.02
C PRO A 39 -12.76 8.41 -1.06
N GLU A 40 -13.61 9.43 -1.18
CA GLU A 40 -13.64 10.53 -0.22
C GLU A 40 -13.83 10.05 1.22
N VAL A 41 -13.26 10.77 2.17
CA VAL A 41 -13.45 10.52 3.60
C VAL A 41 -14.32 11.64 4.18
N ALA A 42 -15.26 11.25 5.03
CA ALA A 42 -16.17 12.16 5.71
C ALA A 42 -16.36 11.70 7.15
N GLY A 43 -16.57 12.66 8.06
CA GLY A 43 -16.85 12.37 9.46
C GLY A 43 -17.09 13.62 10.27
N ASP A 44 -17.14 13.44 11.58
CA ASP A 44 -17.32 14.50 12.56
C ASP A 44 -16.22 14.45 13.61
N TYR A 45 -15.63 15.60 13.93
CA TYR A 45 -14.66 15.74 15.01
C TYR A 45 -14.92 17.02 15.79
N SER A 46 -15.05 16.92 17.11
CA SER A 46 -15.28 18.06 18.01
C SER A 46 -16.33 19.05 17.48
N HIS A 47 -17.50 18.53 17.12
CA HIS A 47 -18.61 19.30 16.55
C HIS A 47 -18.34 20.00 15.21
N THR A 48 -17.31 19.57 14.49
CA THR A 48 -17.00 20.03 13.13
C THR A 48 -17.10 18.84 12.18
N ALA A 49 -18.07 18.91 11.26
CA ALA A 49 -18.13 17.94 10.18
C ALA A 49 -17.00 18.23 9.19
N TYR A 50 -16.35 17.20 8.69
CA TYR A 50 -15.29 17.32 7.68
C TYR A 50 -15.54 16.39 6.50
N ARG A 51 -15.04 16.80 5.34
CA ARG A 51 -14.93 15.98 4.14
C ARG A 51 -13.60 16.26 3.46
N VAL A 52 -12.91 15.20 3.05
CA VAL A 52 -11.68 15.31 2.25
C VAL A 52 -11.92 14.58 0.93
N LEU A 53 -11.74 15.31 -0.16
CA LEU A 53 -12.00 14.88 -1.52
C LEU A 53 -10.71 14.95 -2.35
N ASN A 54 -10.76 14.33 -3.53
CA ASN A 54 -9.66 14.31 -4.50
C ASN A 54 -8.39 13.63 -3.94
N LEU A 55 -8.56 12.44 -3.38
CA LEU A 55 -7.45 11.60 -2.90
C LEU A 55 -6.78 10.88 -4.08
N ASP A 56 -6.10 11.64 -4.93
CA ASP A 56 -5.33 11.13 -6.05
C ASP A 56 -3.89 10.80 -5.61
N MET A 57 -3.42 9.60 -5.96
CA MET A 57 -2.05 9.11 -5.69
C MET A 57 -1.20 9.02 -6.96
N SER A 58 -1.58 9.73 -8.03
CA SER A 58 -0.85 9.72 -9.31
C SER A 58 0.65 10.03 -9.17
N CYS A 59 1.06 10.78 -8.14
CA CYS A 59 2.44 11.17 -7.89
C CYS A 59 3.14 10.25 -6.87
N ILE A 60 3.18 8.94 -7.17
CA ILE A 60 3.86 7.95 -6.34
C ILE A 60 5.34 7.79 -6.70
N LYS A 61 6.17 7.54 -5.69
CA LYS A 61 7.59 7.22 -5.85
C LYS A 61 7.91 5.96 -5.05
N VAL A 62 8.55 5.00 -5.71
CA VAL A 62 8.97 3.72 -5.14
C VAL A 62 10.49 3.64 -5.16
N ARG A 63 11.10 3.23 -4.04
CA ARG A 63 12.53 2.98 -3.93
C ARG A 63 12.81 1.50 -4.14
N LYS A 64 13.41 1.13 -5.27
CA LYS A 64 13.68 -0.28 -5.62
C LYS A 64 14.56 -0.99 -4.60
N ASP A 65 15.52 -0.28 -4.00
CA ASP A 65 16.40 -0.79 -2.94
C ASP A 65 15.66 -1.19 -1.65
N GLN A 66 14.41 -0.76 -1.51
CA GLN A 66 13.55 -1.03 -0.37
C GLN A 66 12.41 -2.01 -0.68
N VAL A 67 12.52 -2.72 -1.80
CA VAL A 67 11.62 -3.81 -2.18
C VAL A 67 12.34 -5.15 -2.00
N ARG A 68 11.70 -6.05 -1.27
CA ARG A 68 12.22 -7.37 -0.91
C ARG A 68 11.20 -8.45 -1.24
N VAL A 69 11.71 -9.56 -1.74
CA VAL A 69 10.94 -10.77 -2.03
C VAL A 69 11.47 -11.87 -1.14
N ILE A 70 10.59 -12.43 -0.31
CA ILE A 70 10.89 -13.56 0.56
C ILE A 70 10.23 -14.78 -0.06
N LEU A 71 11.06 -15.70 -0.55
CA LEU A 71 10.61 -16.95 -1.14
C LEU A 71 10.39 -18.04 -0.08
N PRO A 72 9.42 -18.94 -0.28
CA PRO A 72 9.20 -20.07 0.62
C PRO A 72 10.45 -20.96 0.71
N GLY A 73 10.76 -21.43 1.92
CA GLY A 73 11.94 -22.28 2.17
C GLY A 73 13.29 -21.54 2.14
N SER A 74 13.32 -20.21 2.00
CA SER A 74 14.53 -19.39 2.10
C SER A 74 14.93 -19.08 3.55
N GLY A 75 14.32 -19.74 4.54
CA GLY A 75 14.65 -19.61 5.96
C GLY A 75 16.04 -20.14 6.27
N SER A 76 17.06 -19.35 5.99
CA SER A 76 18.38 -19.50 6.55
C SER A 76 18.28 -19.21 8.04
N GLY A 77 18.54 -20.21 8.88
CA GLY A 77 19.00 -19.93 10.24
C GLY A 77 20.28 -19.08 10.18
N ALA A 78 20.46 -18.24 11.19
CA ALA A 78 21.60 -17.32 11.37
C ALA A 78 21.60 -16.07 10.47
N ASP A 79 20.88 -15.04 10.87
CA ASP A 79 21.56 -13.78 11.19
C ASP A 79 20.77 -12.99 12.23
N GLY A 80 21.47 -12.50 13.25
CA GLY A 80 20.88 -11.83 14.41
C GLY A 80 20.50 -10.39 14.07
N GLY A 81 19.20 -10.08 14.08
CA GLY A 81 18.73 -8.71 13.91
C GLY A 81 17.20 -8.62 13.90
N GLU A 82 16.64 -8.22 15.05
CA GLU A 82 15.27 -7.77 15.32
C GLU A 82 14.09 -8.78 15.28
N PRO A 83 13.25 -8.81 16.34
CA PRO A 83 12.05 -9.65 16.41
C PRO A 83 10.87 -8.95 15.73
N GLY A 84 10.81 -9.03 14.40
CA GLY A 84 9.71 -8.51 13.59
C GLY A 84 9.26 -9.52 12.54
N ALA A 85 8.33 -10.40 12.92
CA ALA A 85 7.56 -11.28 12.05
C ALA A 85 8.34 -12.27 11.16
N ARG A 86 8.55 -13.49 11.67
CA ARG A 86 8.58 -14.69 10.81
C ARG A 86 7.19 -14.88 10.19
N ARG A 87 6.89 -14.15 9.11
CA ARG A 87 5.69 -14.36 8.27
C ARG A 87 6.13 -14.89 6.92
N GLY A 88 5.77 -16.13 6.68
CA GLY A 88 6.11 -16.90 5.50
C GLY A 88 5.84 -18.36 5.85
N GLY A 89 4.62 -18.82 5.57
CA GLY A 89 4.33 -20.25 5.62
C GLY A 89 5.24 -21.02 4.66
N PRO A 90 5.34 -22.36 4.78
CA PRO A 90 6.22 -23.18 3.94
C PRO A 90 5.96 -23.05 2.42
N GLU A 91 4.85 -22.44 2.01
CA GLU A 91 4.45 -22.25 0.61
C GLU A 91 4.02 -20.80 0.27
N GLU A 92 4.30 -19.83 1.13
CA GLU A 92 3.90 -18.43 0.92
C GLU A 92 5.08 -17.59 0.43
N ILE A 93 4.85 -16.83 -0.64
CA ILE A 93 5.78 -15.78 -1.10
C ILE A 93 5.35 -14.49 -0.39
N CYS A 94 6.28 -13.83 0.28
CA CYS A 94 6.01 -12.53 0.89
C CYS A 94 6.74 -11.43 0.11
N LEU A 95 5.99 -10.40 -0.26
CA LEU A 95 6.49 -9.20 -0.91
C LEU A 95 6.46 -8.07 0.11
N GLU A 96 7.60 -7.46 0.36
CA GLU A 96 7.73 -6.29 1.22
C GLU A 96 8.24 -5.13 0.38
N ALA A 97 7.48 -4.04 0.32
CA ALA A 97 7.92 -2.79 -0.29
C ALA A 97 7.82 -1.68 0.75
N SER A 98 8.92 -0.96 0.97
CA SER A 98 9.01 0.13 1.96
C SER A 98 9.61 1.40 1.35
N GLY A 99 9.55 2.51 2.09
CA GLY A 99 10.04 3.82 1.62
C GLY A 99 9.28 4.38 0.42
N ILE A 100 8.04 3.94 0.24
CA ILE A 100 7.16 4.46 -0.79
C ILE A 100 6.62 5.81 -0.33
N SER A 101 6.55 6.78 -1.24
CA SER A 101 5.96 8.08 -0.95
C SER A 101 4.92 8.45 -2.01
N ALA A 102 3.88 9.17 -1.61
CA ALA A 102 2.83 9.62 -2.49
C ALA A 102 2.52 11.10 -2.20
N GLU A 103 2.32 11.88 -3.26
CA GLU A 103 1.80 13.25 -3.18
C GLU A 103 0.34 13.26 -3.61
N PHE A 104 -0.53 13.79 -2.75
CA PHE A 104 -1.92 14.08 -3.04
C PHE A 104 -2.03 15.55 -3.42
N ARG A 105 -2.17 15.80 -4.72
CA ARG A 105 -2.26 17.16 -5.26
C ARG A 105 -3.71 17.61 -5.32
N GLU A 106 -3.93 18.91 -5.11
CA GLU A 106 -5.25 19.53 -5.21
C GLU A 106 -6.30 18.84 -4.32
N LEU A 107 -5.87 18.40 -3.14
CA LEU A 107 -6.72 17.82 -2.11
C LEU A 107 -7.72 18.87 -1.65
N VAL A 108 -9.02 18.54 -1.69
CA VAL A 108 -10.06 19.48 -1.27
C VAL A 108 -10.54 19.09 0.12
N CYS A 109 -10.26 19.94 1.10
CA CYS A 109 -10.71 19.76 2.47
C CYS A 109 -11.88 20.71 2.74
N LYS A 110 -13.00 20.18 3.21
CA LYS A 110 -14.21 20.93 3.56
C LYS A 110 -14.49 20.74 5.04
N LEU A 111 -14.70 21.85 5.75
CA LEU A 111 -15.09 21.86 7.16
C LEU A 111 -16.41 22.59 7.33
N LYS A 112 -17.27 22.03 8.17
CA LYS A 112 -18.53 22.63 8.56
C LYS A 112 -18.63 22.63 10.09
N PRO A 113 -18.13 23.68 10.75
CA PRO A 113 -18.39 23.89 12.17
C PRO A 113 -19.89 24.17 12.39
N ARG A 114 -20.44 23.76 13.54
CA ARG A 114 -21.88 23.86 13.83
C ARG A 114 -22.48 25.27 13.65
N LEU A 115 -21.76 26.31 14.10
CA LEU A 115 -22.27 27.68 14.14
C LEU A 115 -21.66 28.59 13.06
N MET A 116 -20.91 28.03 12.10
CA MET A 116 -20.23 28.79 11.06
C MET A 116 -20.60 28.28 9.66
N PRO A 117 -20.46 29.10 8.60
CA PRO A 117 -20.57 28.62 7.23
C PRO A 117 -19.53 27.53 6.95
N GLN A 118 -19.78 26.74 5.91
CA GLN A 118 -18.81 25.76 5.45
C GLN A 118 -17.58 26.50 4.93
N VAL A 119 -16.40 26.03 5.32
CA VAL A 119 -15.11 26.48 4.78
C VAL A 119 -14.57 25.37 3.89
N SER A 120 -14.03 25.74 2.73
CA SER A 120 -13.36 24.81 1.82
C SER A 120 -11.98 25.34 1.54
N MET A 121 -11.01 24.44 1.43
CA MET A 121 -9.63 24.78 1.11
C MET A 121 -9.06 23.71 0.20
N THR A 122 -8.35 24.15 -0.84
CA THR A 122 -7.57 23.29 -1.71
C THR A 122 -6.13 23.29 -1.20
N THR A 123 -5.55 22.12 -1.00
CA THR A 123 -4.24 21.92 -0.37
C THR A 123 -3.52 20.74 -1.03
N ASN A 124 -2.30 20.46 -0.60
CA ASN A 124 -1.56 19.27 -0.96
C ASN A 124 -1.27 18.44 0.28
N ALA A 125 -1.21 17.12 0.15
CA ALA A 125 -0.73 16.24 1.20
C ALA A 125 0.40 15.35 0.69
N ARG A 126 1.24 14.90 1.61
CA ARG A 126 2.33 13.95 1.33
C ARG A 126 2.26 12.80 2.32
N ALA A 127 2.17 11.57 1.80
CA ALA A 127 2.44 10.35 2.56
C ALA A 127 3.91 9.97 2.38
N THR A 128 4.60 9.66 3.47
CA THR A 128 6.00 9.22 3.47
C THR A 128 6.16 7.92 4.24
N ASP A 129 7.18 7.16 3.82
CA ASP A 129 7.52 5.84 4.35
C ASP A 129 6.32 4.90 4.42
N MET A 130 5.58 4.84 3.31
CA MET A 130 4.55 3.83 3.13
C MET A 130 5.20 2.46 3.01
N LYS A 131 4.60 1.47 3.67
CA LYS A 131 5.01 0.07 3.64
C LYS A 131 3.85 -0.80 3.18
N PHE A 132 4.15 -1.72 2.27
CA PHE A 132 3.23 -2.71 1.74
C PHE A 132 3.81 -4.08 2.03
N LEU A 133 3.03 -4.92 2.71
CA LEU A 133 3.32 -6.33 2.93
C LEU A 133 2.23 -7.13 2.23
N ILE A 134 2.61 -7.91 1.23
CA ILE A 134 1.69 -8.72 0.42
C ILE A 134 2.13 -10.17 0.48
N GLY A 135 1.31 -11.02 1.07
CA GLY A 135 1.45 -12.47 1.00
C GLY A 135 0.76 -13.02 -0.24
N LEU A 136 1.44 -13.91 -0.95
CA LEU A 136 0.92 -14.64 -2.10
C LEU A 136 1.03 -16.14 -1.83
N THR A 137 -0.07 -16.85 -2.02
CA THR A 137 -0.11 -18.31 -1.97
C THR A 137 -0.44 -18.89 -3.33
N ARG A 138 0.13 -20.06 -3.63
CA ARG A 138 -0.18 -20.81 -4.84
C ARG A 138 -1.50 -21.55 -4.64
N ARG A 139 -2.42 -21.40 -5.58
CA ARG A 139 -3.66 -22.18 -5.63
C ARG A 139 -3.73 -22.97 -6.93
N LEU A 140 -4.01 -24.27 -6.83
CA LEU A 140 -4.37 -25.05 -8.01
C LEU A 140 -5.80 -24.70 -8.42
N GLU A 141 -5.97 -24.30 -9.66
CA GLU A 141 -7.29 -24.04 -10.23
C GLU A 141 -7.78 -25.31 -10.94
N PRO A 142 -8.90 -25.92 -10.49
CA PRO A 142 -9.47 -27.06 -11.18
C PRO A 142 -10.05 -26.61 -12.52
N GLN A 143 -9.46 -27.04 -13.64
CA GLN A 143 -10.01 -26.74 -14.96
C GLN A 143 -11.26 -27.59 -15.22
N SER A 144 -12.40 -26.93 -15.43
CA SER A 144 -13.57 -27.54 -16.07
C SER A 144 -13.29 -27.75 -17.55
N GLY A 145 -12.74 -28.92 -17.90
CA GLY A 145 -12.64 -29.36 -19.30
C GLY A 145 -11.34 -30.09 -19.64
N GLY A 146 -11.28 -31.39 -19.33
CA GLY A 146 -10.55 -32.43 -20.09
C GLY A 146 -9.06 -32.31 -20.41
N SER A 147 -8.37 -31.22 -20.07
CA SER A 147 -6.94 -31.05 -20.33
C SER A 147 -6.10 -31.54 -19.14
N THR A 148 -4.99 -32.23 -19.41
CA THR A 148 -4.13 -32.91 -18.43
C THR A 148 -3.15 -31.98 -17.69
N GLN A 149 -3.25 -30.65 -17.87
CA GLN A 149 -2.28 -29.71 -17.31
C GLN A 149 -2.94 -28.77 -16.29
N ALA A 150 -2.74 -29.05 -15.01
CA ALA A 150 -3.20 -28.19 -13.92
C ALA A 150 -2.56 -26.80 -14.02
N ALA A 151 -3.38 -25.76 -14.23
CA ALA A 151 -2.93 -24.38 -14.16
C ALA A 151 -2.85 -23.95 -12.69
N TRP A 152 -1.72 -23.38 -12.29
CA TRP A 152 -1.56 -22.77 -10.99
C TRP A 152 -1.78 -21.26 -11.10
N ARG A 153 -2.41 -20.68 -10.09
CA ARG A 153 -2.62 -19.23 -9.96
C ARG A 153 -2.03 -18.76 -8.65
N LEU A 154 -1.38 -17.59 -8.66
CA LEU A 154 -1.01 -16.91 -7.43
C LEU A 154 -2.24 -16.14 -6.94
N GLN A 155 -2.60 -16.37 -5.68
CA GLN A 155 -3.68 -15.66 -5.02
C GLN A 155 -3.09 -14.84 -3.87
N VAL A 156 -3.57 -13.61 -3.72
CA VAL A 156 -3.23 -12.78 -2.58
C VAL A 156 -3.83 -13.39 -1.30
N SER A 157 -2.97 -13.85 -0.40
CA SER A 157 -3.35 -14.43 0.90
C SER A 157 -3.50 -13.36 1.98
N SER A 158 -2.62 -12.36 1.95
CA SER A 158 -2.61 -11.26 2.91
C SER A 158 -2.16 -9.96 2.26
N VAL A 159 -2.73 -8.85 2.72
CA VAL A 159 -2.28 -7.49 2.39
C VAL A 159 -2.36 -6.67 3.66
N GLU A 160 -1.26 -6.00 3.96
CA GLU A 160 -1.13 -5.05 5.05
C GLU A 160 -0.43 -3.79 4.50
N VAL A 161 -1.04 -2.63 4.73
CA VAL A 161 -0.53 -1.34 4.29
C VAL A 161 -0.40 -0.41 5.48
N SER A 162 0.77 0.18 5.65
CA SER A 162 1.01 1.19 6.68
C SER A 162 1.67 2.43 6.09
N ILE A 163 1.44 3.57 6.72
CA ILE A 163 2.03 4.85 6.37
C ILE A 163 2.70 5.36 7.63
N ALA A 164 3.98 5.71 7.61
CA ALA A 164 4.60 6.25 8.81
C ALA A 164 4.04 7.64 9.12
N ASP A 165 4.08 8.52 8.13
CA ASP A 165 3.72 9.92 8.27
C ASP A 165 2.90 10.42 7.09
N LEU A 166 1.92 11.27 7.40
CA LEU A 166 1.05 11.91 6.42
C LEU A 166 0.88 13.38 6.81
N GLN A 167 1.34 14.27 5.95
CA GLN A 167 1.33 15.71 6.21
C GLN A 167 0.48 16.44 5.18
N ILE A 168 -0.58 17.09 5.65
CA ILE A 168 -1.38 18.04 4.87
C ILE A 168 -0.73 19.44 5.00
N THR A 169 -0.49 20.11 3.88
CA THR A 169 0.18 21.42 3.83
C THR A 169 -0.83 22.55 3.89
N LEU A 170 -1.01 23.14 5.05
CA LEU A 170 -1.97 24.23 5.23
C LEU A 170 -1.36 25.58 4.83
N ASP A 171 -2.05 26.33 3.97
CA ASP A 171 -1.69 27.72 3.68
C ASP A 171 -1.98 28.61 4.91
N ARG A 172 -1.20 29.68 5.08
CA ARG A 172 -1.31 30.64 6.22
C ARG A 172 -2.56 31.55 6.15
N THR A 173 -3.64 31.08 5.54
CA THR A 173 -4.91 31.81 5.46
C THR A 173 -5.69 31.69 6.77
N VAL A 174 -6.71 32.53 6.95
CA VAL A 174 -7.63 32.46 8.10
C VAL A 174 -8.31 31.08 8.18
N SER A 175 -8.62 30.48 7.03
CA SER A 175 -9.11 29.10 6.95
C SER A 175 -8.11 28.09 7.50
N GLY A 176 -6.81 28.30 7.25
CA GLY A 176 -5.73 27.49 7.79
C GLY A 176 -5.74 27.39 9.32
N LEU A 177 -6.16 28.43 10.04
CA LEU A 177 -6.29 28.37 11.51
C LEU A 177 -7.36 27.37 11.97
N LEU A 178 -8.50 27.31 11.28
CA LEU A 178 -9.57 26.34 11.60
C LEU A 178 -9.11 24.92 11.27
N PHE A 179 -8.39 24.74 10.17
CA PHE A 179 -7.81 23.44 9.81
C PHE A 179 -6.72 23.01 10.80
N ASN A 180 -5.86 23.93 11.26
CA ASN A 180 -4.80 23.64 12.23
C ASN A 180 -5.33 22.98 13.51
N LEU A 181 -6.53 23.35 13.96
CA LEU A 181 -7.14 22.78 15.17
C LEU A 181 -7.48 21.28 15.04
N ILE A 182 -7.69 20.80 13.83
CA ILE A 182 -8.11 19.42 13.57
C ILE A 182 -7.11 18.65 12.70
N ILE A 183 -6.01 19.28 12.27
CA ILE A 183 -5.10 18.72 11.27
C ILE A 183 -4.46 17.42 11.72
N GLY A 184 -4.11 17.31 13.01
CA GLY A 184 -3.58 16.08 13.58
C GLY A 184 -4.57 14.93 13.48
N TYR A 185 -5.85 15.20 13.80
CA TYR A 185 -6.91 14.21 13.64
C TYR A 185 -7.17 13.86 12.17
N LEU A 186 -7.19 14.86 11.28
CA LEU A 186 -7.37 14.64 9.84
C LEU A 186 -6.23 13.78 9.27
N ASN A 187 -4.98 14.03 9.67
CA ASN A 187 -3.85 13.24 9.22
C ASN A 187 -3.99 11.77 9.62
N GLU A 188 -4.30 11.48 10.88
CA GLU A 188 -4.48 10.10 11.35
C GLU A 188 -5.70 9.41 10.74
N SER A 189 -6.84 10.12 10.66
CA SER A 189 -8.06 9.61 10.03
C SER A 189 -7.83 9.29 8.55
N LEU A 190 -7.19 10.22 7.83
CA LEU A 190 -6.93 10.06 6.41
C LEU A 190 -5.91 8.94 6.16
N LYS A 191 -4.85 8.86 6.96
CA LYS A 191 -3.87 7.76 6.94
C LYS A 191 -4.55 6.40 7.08
N ALA A 192 -5.39 6.22 8.11
CA ALA A 192 -6.11 4.96 8.33
C ALA A 192 -7.05 4.62 7.15
N HIS A 193 -7.74 5.63 6.61
CA HIS A 193 -8.65 5.46 5.48
C HIS A 193 -7.93 5.08 4.19
N ILE A 194 -6.79 5.70 3.89
CA ILE A 194 -5.94 5.39 2.73
C ILE A 194 -5.44 3.94 2.85
N CYS A 195 -4.87 3.54 4.00
CA CYS A 195 -4.39 2.18 4.22
C CYS A 195 -5.51 1.16 3.98
N LYS A 196 -6.67 1.34 4.61
CA LYS A 196 -7.81 0.42 4.48
C LYS A 196 -8.31 0.34 3.03
N SER A 197 -8.36 1.48 2.33
CA SER A 197 -8.78 1.54 0.93
C SER A 197 -7.80 0.79 0.02
N LEU A 198 -6.51 0.99 0.22
CA LEU A 198 -5.45 0.29 -0.51
C LEU A 198 -5.48 -1.21 -0.24
N GLU A 199 -5.56 -1.64 1.01
CA GLU A 199 -5.67 -3.05 1.38
C GLU A 199 -6.88 -3.73 0.72
N THR A 200 -8.03 -3.08 0.76
CA THR A 200 -9.25 -3.61 0.14
C THR A 200 -9.08 -3.74 -1.37
N LYS A 201 -8.51 -2.72 -2.02
CA LYS A 201 -8.35 -2.71 -3.49
C LYS A 201 -7.29 -3.70 -3.97
N LEU A 202 -6.17 -3.79 -3.28
CA LEU A 202 -5.10 -4.74 -3.62
C LEU A 202 -5.54 -6.20 -3.42
N ARG A 203 -6.38 -6.49 -2.43
CA ARG A 203 -6.98 -7.84 -2.27
C ARG A 203 -7.94 -8.21 -3.39
N THR A 204 -8.57 -7.22 -4.02
CA THR A 204 -9.52 -7.42 -5.11
C THR A 204 -8.91 -7.27 -6.51
N CYS A 205 -7.63 -6.89 -6.61
CA CYS A 205 -6.96 -6.81 -7.91
C CYS A 205 -6.67 -8.24 -8.42
N PRO A 206 -7.11 -8.57 -9.64
CA PRO A 206 -7.01 -9.92 -10.22
C PRO A 206 -5.61 -10.31 -10.68
#